data_AF-A0A957ZLR3-F1
#
_entry.id   AF-A0A957ZLR3-F1
#
_cell.length_a   1.000
_cell.length_b   1.000
_cell.length_c   1.000
_cell.angle_alpha   90.00
_cell.angle_beta   90.00
_cell.angle_gamma   90.00
#
_symmetry.space_group_name_H-M   'P 1'
#
loop_
_entity.id
_entity.type
_entity.pdbx_description
1 polymer ?
#
loop_
_entity_poly.entity_id
_entity_poly.type
_entity_poly.pdbx_seq_one_letter_code
_entity_poly.pdbx_strand_id
1 'polypeptide(L)'
;ILHPGKVGDEYFMTKGHFHAILETGEVYYCLGGSGRMVMETPEGEWHVAEMTPGAVVYVPPRWAHRTVNTGTTEDLVFFWVFPANAGHDYGSIERQGFRKRIVARDGVVAVEDNPRWLPPERR
;
A
#
# COMPACT_ATOMS: atom_id res chain seq x y z
N ILE A 1 -4.92 -12.61 -1.61
CA ILE A 1 -4.60 -12.71 -3.06
C ILE A 1 -5.02 -11.39 -3.69
N LEU A 2 -4.15 -10.75 -4.45
CA LEU A 2 -4.44 -9.54 -5.19
C LEU A 2 -4.17 -9.79 -6.68
N HIS A 3 -5.22 -9.73 -7.49
CA HIS A 3 -5.14 -10.04 -8.92
C HIS A 3 -4.40 -8.96 -9.72
N PRO A 4 -3.73 -9.32 -10.83
CA PRO A 4 -3.07 -8.37 -11.70
C PRO A 4 -4.11 -7.56 -12.48
N GLY A 5 -3.77 -6.32 -12.80
CA GLY A 5 -4.61 -5.45 -13.61
C GLY A 5 -4.30 -3.98 -13.37
N LYS A 6 -4.98 -3.11 -14.11
CA LYS A 6 -4.83 -1.66 -14.02
C LYS A 6 -6.17 -0.94 -14.21
N VAL A 7 -6.30 0.24 -13.61
CA VAL A 7 -7.32 1.23 -13.96
C VAL A 7 -6.63 2.39 -14.66
N GLY A 8 -6.79 2.49 -15.97
CA GLY A 8 -5.89 3.29 -16.80
C GLY A 8 -4.46 2.79 -16.66
N ASP A 9 -3.58 3.62 -16.12
CA ASP A 9 -2.18 3.26 -15.91
C ASP A 9 -1.86 2.81 -14.48
N GLU A 10 -2.79 2.95 -13.53
CA GLU A 10 -2.54 2.64 -12.12
C GLU A 10 -2.82 1.18 -11.83
N TYR A 11 -1.86 0.50 -11.19
CA TYR A 11 -1.96 -0.92 -10.88
C TYR A 11 -3.07 -1.23 -9.88
N PHE A 12 -3.65 -2.43 -10.01
CA PHE A 12 -4.59 -2.96 -9.04
C PHE A 12 -3.96 -3.06 -7.65
N MET A 13 -4.78 -2.75 -6.66
CA MET A 13 -4.32 -2.53 -5.29
C MET A 13 -5.44 -2.78 -4.30
N THR A 14 -5.09 -3.06 -3.06
CA THR A 14 -6.05 -3.08 -1.95
C THR A 14 -6.56 -1.67 -1.63
N LYS A 15 -7.60 -1.54 -0.81
CA LYS A 15 -8.05 -0.22 -0.33
C LYS A 15 -6.99 0.48 0.53
N GLY A 16 -6.27 -0.26 1.36
CA GLY A 16 -5.39 0.31 2.37
C GLY A 16 -6.11 1.04 3.50
N HIS A 17 -5.43 1.18 4.63
CA HIS A 17 -5.99 1.74 5.86
C HIS A 17 -4.88 2.12 6.83
N PHE A 18 -5.21 2.94 7.82
CA PHE A 18 -4.48 2.98 9.09
C PHE A 18 -5.06 1.94 10.05
N HIS A 19 -4.27 1.42 10.98
CA HIS A 19 -4.83 0.78 12.16
C HIS A 19 -5.63 1.79 13.00
N ALA A 20 -6.69 1.35 13.65
CA ALA A 20 -7.47 2.22 14.55
C ALA A 20 -6.66 2.58 15.82
N ILE A 21 -5.85 1.65 16.32
CA ILE A 21 -4.82 1.89 17.33
C ILE A 21 -3.50 2.13 16.60
N LEU A 22 -3.13 3.40 16.44
CA LEU A 22 -1.98 3.81 15.62
C LEU A 22 -0.65 3.24 16.12
N GLU A 23 -0.54 2.89 17.39
CA GLU A 23 0.68 2.36 18.01
C GLU A 23 0.97 0.90 17.62
N THR A 24 0.07 0.26 16.88
CA THR A 24 0.23 -1.13 16.42
C THR A 24 0.95 -1.19 15.07
N GLY A 25 1.94 -2.08 14.95
CA GLY A 25 2.60 -2.42 13.69
C GLY A 25 2.07 -3.72 13.08
N GLU A 26 2.56 -4.08 11.91
CA GLU A 26 2.18 -5.28 11.17
C GLU A 26 3.34 -5.83 10.35
N VAL A 27 3.37 -7.14 10.11
CA VAL A 27 4.40 -7.80 9.29
C VAL A 27 3.74 -8.55 8.15
N TYR A 28 4.23 -8.31 6.93
CA TYR A 28 3.85 -9.03 5.72
C TYR A 28 4.98 -9.96 5.26
N TYR A 29 4.61 -11.13 4.76
CA TYR A 29 5.50 -12.06 4.07
C TYR A 29 4.95 -12.36 2.67
N CYS A 30 5.72 -12.03 1.64
CA CYS A 30 5.32 -12.25 0.26
C CYS A 30 5.55 -13.70 -0.15
N LEU A 31 4.50 -14.37 -0.59
CA LEU A 31 4.49 -15.79 -0.97
C LEU A 31 4.67 -15.99 -2.47
N GLY A 32 4.16 -15.07 -3.30
CA GLY A 32 4.14 -15.21 -4.76
C GLY A 32 3.84 -13.89 -5.46
N GLY A 33 4.25 -13.80 -6.72
CA GLY A 33 4.03 -12.63 -7.57
C GLY A 33 5.00 -11.47 -7.35
N SER A 34 4.73 -10.35 -8.02
CA SER A 34 5.51 -9.11 -7.92
C SER A 34 4.62 -7.93 -7.56
N GLY A 35 5.02 -7.18 -6.54
CA GLY A 35 4.21 -6.10 -6.02
C GLY A 35 4.98 -5.04 -5.24
N ARG A 36 4.20 -4.14 -4.63
CA ARG A 36 4.68 -3.05 -3.77
C ARG A 36 3.80 -2.93 -2.53
N MET A 37 4.43 -2.54 -1.41
CA MET A 37 3.74 -2.02 -0.22
C MET A 37 3.92 -0.50 -0.21
N VAL A 38 2.84 0.24 -0.44
CA VAL A 38 2.81 1.70 -0.33
C VAL A 38 2.41 2.07 1.08
N MET A 39 3.22 2.89 1.74
CA MET A 39 3.01 3.31 3.12
C MET A 39 3.07 4.82 3.26
N GLU A 40 2.25 5.37 4.15
CA GLU A 40 2.20 6.80 4.47
C GLU A 40 1.86 7.06 5.94
N THR A 41 2.49 8.07 6.55
CA THR A 41 2.13 8.57 7.90
C THR A 41 1.06 9.66 7.84
N PRO A 42 0.39 10.01 8.95
CA PRO A 42 -0.55 11.13 8.98
C PRO A 42 0.07 12.47 8.55
N GLU A 43 1.37 12.64 8.78
CA GLU A 43 2.16 13.81 8.40
C GLU A 43 2.58 13.80 6.91
N GLY A 44 2.29 12.71 6.19
CA GLY A 44 2.59 12.57 4.77
C GLY A 44 4.01 12.08 4.46
N GLU A 45 4.78 11.62 5.45
CA GLU A 45 5.98 10.83 5.16
C GLU A 45 5.54 9.55 4.45
N TRP A 46 6.35 9.08 3.49
CA TRP A 46 5.95 7.97 2.64
C TRP A 46 7.12 7.02 2.36
N HIS A 47 6.78 5.77 2.11
CA HIS A 47 7.73 4.75 1.68
C HIS A 47 7.04 3.77 0.73
N VAL A 48 7.79 3.21 -0.22
CA VAL A 48 7.31 2.14 -1.09
C VAL A 48 8.30 1.00 -1.01
N ALA A 49 7.91 -0.10 -0.36
CA ALA A 49 8.72 -1.31 -0.26
C ALA A 49 8.39 -2.28 -1.39
N GLU A 50 9.37 -3.04 -1.84
CA GLU A 50 9.16 -4.12 -2.81
C GLU A 50 8.56 -5.36 -2.14
N MET A 51 7.67 -6.05 -2.86
CA MET A 51 7.13 -7.34 -2.47
C MET A 51 7.42 -8.36 -3.57
N THR A 52 8.40 -9.23 -3.32
CA THR A 52 8.76 -10.38 -4.16
C THR A 52 8.79 -11.62 -3.27
N PRO A 53 8.69 -12.85 -3.81
CA PRO A 53 8.63 -14.07 -2.99
C PRO A 53 9.81 -14.14 -2.00
N GLY A 54 9.50 -14.35 -0.72
CA GLY A 54 10.48 -14.35 0.38
C GLY A 54 10.71 -12.99 1.04
N ALA A 55 10.20 -11.89 0.48
CA ALA A 55 10.32 -10.58 1.11
C ALA A 55 9.48 -10.49 2.39
N VAL A 56 10.09 -9.94 3.45
CA VAL A 56 9.41 -9.55 4.69
C VAL A 56 9.31 -8.04 4.71
N VAL A 57 8.09 -7.51 4.84
CA VAL A 57 7.86 -6.06 4.95
C VAL A 57 7.28 -5.77 6.33
N TYR A 58 7.95 -4.89 7.07
CA TYR A 58 7.45 -4.37 8.33
C TYR A 58 6.71 -3.06 8.10
N VAL A 59 5.45 -3.00 8.53
CA VAL A 59 4.65 -1.78 8.60
C VAL A 59 4.79 -1.22 10.02
N PRO A 60 5.50 -0.10 10.22
CA PRO A 60 5.69 0.46 11.55
C PRO A 60 4.39 1.07 12.10
N PRO A 61 4.29 1.28 13.42
CA PRO A 61 3.22 2.05 14.03
C PRO A 61 2.99 3.39 13.33
N ARG A 62 1.72 3.78 13.20
CA ARG A 62 1.20 4.99 12.54
C ARG A 62 1.25 4.99 11.02
N TRP A 63 1.75 3.95 10.36
CA TRP A 63 1.78 3.91 8.90
C TRP A 63 0.51 3.29 8.34
N ALA A 64 -0.22 4.06 7.54
CA ALA A 64 -1.18 3.47 6.63
C ALA A 64 -0.43 2.63 5.60
N HIS A 65 -1.06 1.57 5.14
CA HIS A 65 -0.43 0.65 4.20
C HIS A 65 -1.43 0.13 3.16
N ARG A 66 -0.93 -0.08 1.94
CA ARG A 66 -1.67 -0.63 0.80
C ARG A 66 -0.75 -1.49 -0.04
N THR A 67 -1.21 -2.69 -0.40
CA THR A 67 -0.51 -3.55 -1.35
C THR A 67 -0.96 -3.29 -2.79
N VAL A 68 -0.02 -3.36 -3.71
CA VAL A 68 -0.22 -3.15 -5.15
C VAL A 68 0.39 -4.33 -5.91
N ASN A 69 -0.37 -4.92 -6.84
CA ASN A 69 0.15 -5.97 -7.73
C ASN A 69 0.71 -5.32 -8.99
N THR A 70 2.04 -5.39 -9.15
CA THR A 70 2.75 -4.85 -10.32
C THR A 70 3.00 -5.89 -11.41
N GLY A 71 2.62 -7.15 -11.16
CA GLY A 71 2.61 -8.22 -12.16
C GLY A 71 1.55 -7.99 -13.24
N THR A 72 1.79 -8.57 -14.42
CA THR A 72 0.90 -8.45 -15.59
C THR A 72 -0.02 -9.65 -15.77
N THR A 73 0.40 -10.83 -15.31
CA THR A 73 -0.33 -12.10 -15.48
C THR A 73 -0.47 -12.89 -14.18
N GLU A 74 0.36 -12.62 -13.18
CA GLU A 74 0.41 -13.36 -11.92
C GLU A 74 -0.31 -12.64 -10.77
N ASP A 75 -0.90 -13.42 -9.88
CA ASP A 75 -1.44 -12.91 -8.62
C ASP A 75 -0.32 -12.55 -7.65
N LEU A 76 -0.48 -11.43 -6.94
CA LEU A 76 0.32 -11.12 -5.76
C LEU A 76 -0.29 -11.86 -4.56
N VAL A 77 0.48 -12.76 -3.98
CA VAL A 77 0.07 -13.62 -2.86
C VAL A 77 0.96 -13.31 -1.67
N PHE A 78 0.35 -13.00 -0.54
CA PHE A 78 1.06 -12.62 0.68
C PHE A 78 0.27 -13.07 1.90
N PHE A 79 1.00 -13.28 2.99
CA PHE A 79 0.52 -13.54 4.33
C PHE A 79 0.89 -12.34 5.22
N TRP A 80 0.09 -12.07 6.25
CA TRP A 80 0.37 -10.98 7.18
C TRP A 80 -0.08 -11.33 8.61
N VAL A 81 0.57 -10.69 9.57
CA VAL A 81 0.27 -10.81 11.01
C VAL A 81 0.23 -9.43 11.63
N PHE A 82 -0.87 -9.15 12.33
CA PHE A 82 -1.12 -7.88 13.01
C PHE A 82 -1.75 -8.15 14.41
N PRO A 83 -1.65 -7.20 15.35
CA PRO A 83 -2.30 -7.31 16.65
C PRO A 83 -3.83 -7.42 16.52
N ALA A 84 -4.44 -8.37 17.24
CA ALA A 84 -5.88 -8.63 17.17
C ALA A 84 -6.75 -7.43 17.58
N ASN A 85 -6.19 -6.47 18.33
CA ASN A 85 -6.85 -5.24 18.75
C ASN A 85 -6.56 -4.04 17.85
N ALA A 86 -5.76 -4.17 16.79
CA ALA A 86 -5.32 -3.03 15.97
C ALA A 86 -6.49 -2.21 15.40
N GLY A 87 -7.56 -2.90 14.95
CA GLY A 87 -8.70 -2.27 14.27
C GLY A 87 -8.31 -1.63 12.93
N HIS A 88 -9.26 -0.99 12.25
CA HIS A 88 -9.05 -0.46 10.90
C HIS A 88 -9.76 0.89 10.70
N ASP A 89 -9.04 1.90 10.23
CA ASP A 89 -9.59 3.15 9.70
C ASP A 89 -9.39 3.20 8.17
N TYR A 90 -10.38 2.68 7.46
CA TYR A 90 -10.48 2.81 6.00
C TYR A 90 -10.93 4.20 5.56
N GLY A 91 -11.69 4.91 6.41
CA GLY A 91 -12.37 6.14 6.04
C GLY A 91 -11.41 7.27 5.71
N SER A 92 -10.28 7.35 6.43
CA SER A 92 -9.24 8.34 6.13
C SER A 92 -8.66 8.16 4.72
N ILE A 93 -8.39 6.92 4.31
CA ILE A 93 -7.89 6.62 2.97
C ILE A 93 -8.96 6.82 1.89
N GLU A 94 -10.23 6.49 2.17
CA GLU A 94 -11.32 6.71 1.21
C GLU A 94 -11.54 8.20 0.90
N ARG A 95 -11.30 9.09 1.87
CA ARG A 95 -11.42 10.55 1.69
C ARG A 95 -10.19 11.16 1.03
N GLN A 96 -8.99 10.73 1.42
CA GLN A 96 -7.74 11.46 1.12
C GLN A 96 -6.87 10.76 0.07
N GLY A 97 -7.01 9.44 -0.06
CA GLY A 97 -6.07 8.60 -0.81
C GLY A 97 -4.68 8.54 -0.18
N PHE A 98 -3.74 7.95 -0.90
CA PHE A 98 -2.30 7.95 -0.56
C PHE A 98 -1.57 9.05 -1.33
N ARG A 99 -0.43 9.50 -0.79
CA ARG A 99 0.49 10.47 -1.39
C ARG A 99 1.09 9.99 -2.69
N LYS A 100 1.41 8.69 -2.76
CA LYS A 100 2.03 8.06 -3.91
C LYS A 100 1.10 7.09 -4.59
N ARG A 101 1.23 7.02 -5.92
CA ARG A 101 0.55 6.08 -6.81
C ARG A 101 1.59 5.20 -7.47
N ILE A 102 1.21 3.96 -7.74
CA ILE A 102 2.05 2.99 -8.46
C ILE A 102 1.43 2.79 -9.84
N VAL A 103 2.14 3.21 -10.87
CA VAL A 103 1.63 3.27 -12.24
C VAL A 103 2.58 2.61 -13.22
N ALA A 104 2.05 2.20 -14.37
CA ALA A 104 2.84 1.77 -15.51
C ALA A 104 3.16 2.98 -16.40
N ARG A 105 4.46 3.20 -16.67
CA ARG A 105 4.96 4.20 -17.63
C ARG A 105 5.92 3.50 -18.57
N ASP A 106 5.68 3.57 -19.87
CA ASP A 106 6.56 2.97 -20.89
C ASP A 106 6.94 1.50 -20.60
N GLY A 107 6.01 0.74 -20.01
CA GLY A 107 6.20 -0.67 -19.64
C GLY A 107 6.94 -0.91 -18.32
N VAL A 108 7.35 0.13 -17.59
CA VAL A 108 8.01 0.02 -16.28
C VAL A 108 7.13 0.52 -15.13
N VAL A 109 7.37 -0.03 -13.94
CA VAL A 109 6.71 0.39 -12.70
C VAL A 109 7.31 1.72 -12.25
N ALA A 110 6.45 2.73 -12.06
CA ALA A 110 6.84 4.05 -11.57
C ALA A 110 6.07 4.43 -10.31
N VAL A 111 6.72 5.17 -9.42
CA VAL A 111 6.13 5.78 -8.22
C VAL A 111 5.90 7.26 -8.51
N GLU A 112 4.65 7.70 -8.52
CA GLU A 112 4.28 9.08 -8.86
C GLU A 112 3.55 9.77 -7.72
N ASP A 113 3.66 11.09 -7.63
CA ASP A 113 2.80 11.87 -6.74
C ASP A 113 1.34 11.77 -7.16
N ASN A 114 0.45 11.57 -6.19
CA ASN A 114 -0.98 11.63 -6.42
C ASN A 114 -1.40 13.11 -6.57
N PRO A 115 -1.86 13.55 -7.76
CA PRO A 115 -2.21 14.95 -7.98
C PRO A 115 -3.43 15.41 -7.18
N ARG A 116 -4.19 14.47 -6.58
CA ARG A 116 -5.36 14.74 -5.74
C ARG A 116 -5.03 14.73 -4.25
N TRP A 117 -3.78 14.43 -3.89
CA TRP A 117 -3.37 14.38 -2.50
C TRP A 117 -3.33 15.79 -1.91
N LEU A 118 -3.89 15.94 -0.71
CA LEU A 118 -3.85 17.17 0.05
C LEU A 118 -2.83 17.02 1.18
N PRO A 119 -2.05 18.07 1.48
CA PRO A 119 -1.15 18.05 2.62
C PRO A 119 -1.93 18.04 3.94
N PRO A 120 -1.34 17.55 5.04
CA PRO A 120 -2.03 17.36 6.31
C PRO A 120 -2.78 18.60 6.82
N GLU A 121 -2.28 19.80 6.55
CA GLU A 121 -2.89 21.05 7.00
C GLU A 121 -4.19 21.40 6.25
N ARG A 122 -4.53 20.64 5.21
CA ARG A 122 -5.71 20.84 4.34
C ARG A 122 -6.68 19.65 4.35
N ARG A 123 -6.53 18.73 5.30
CA ARG A 123 -7.32 17.48 5.39
C ARG A 123 -8.39 17.53 6.46
#